data_AF-A0A1C7NM15-F1
#
_entry.id   AF-A0A1C7NM15-F1
#
_cell.length_a   1.000
_cell.length_b   1.000
_cell.length_c   1.000
_cell.angle_alpha   90.00
_cell.angle_beta   90.00
_cell.angle_gamma   90.00
#
_symmetry.space_group_name_H-M   'P 1'
#
loop_
_entity.id
_entity.type
_entity.pdbx_description
1 polymer ?
#
loop_
_entity_poly.entity_id
_entity_poly.type
_entity_poly.pdbx_seq_one_letter_code
_entity_poly.pdbx_strand_id
1 'polypeptide(L)'
;MRKISRESIYNSIYQVRVTSYRYIEDYIYSYIEGLPSIKQDIIRWSLNILYFIVGLFYNWAVYAVLRQMPNMQKFPSNIAGMIVLFFLLICAHTISPRYTDRFVYLIEPYSSFALRSMNIMFIPAFIGIVNNPPTSGPELGRMTCVFVVGYIVVFLSCTCSVRIMRLILFPVEARKMFSSNKADRHPNQSLEEEEIGTHVTQRQSNEVSSSVSQIVSDEDKASCIRTLTGENHSILSVPAAENYMASNVNTLYGNEKEVPKKHDPLHSIAVWCMEQSCFDDLMFFLMFCTCAFVFLPLPDSNPAMPFFRLFLYFTTTVLTYSLSCRMPARIRMIIHPIILAAACVMAAIAYFEQVKGFDIRHGIGLYKKGVTFIGLVEKTYVEWPGAGDLLSATMDVSIISLAFNVYKSRPSSLRQWMIVFMSIIPMAFLVMFVTPLFAHSIGCSPDNSLVWSSRSVTTAIGIIISKVLDSNQSIATAIITFTGITGPILGPLLLRLARVQPDDDMTIGITMGSCSHGVGTAYLIGKNPKASGMASLAFAIFGTIGVIVASIPILSDTIKHLAGFP
;
A
#
# COMPACT_ATOMS: atom_id res chain seq x y z
N MET A 1 11.43 -43.74 -45.47
CA MET A 1 10.30 -42.96 -44.89
C MET A 1 10.66 -42.60 -43.46
N ARG A 2 10.84 -41.30 -43.17
CA ARG A 2 11.40 -40.79 -41.90
C ARG A 2 10.40 -40.95 -40.75
N LYS A 3 10.85 -41.60 -39.66
CA LYS A 3 10.21 -41.57 -38.34
C LYS A 3 10.26 -40.12 -37.82
N ILE A 4 9.15 -39.38 -37.93
CA ILE A 4 8.97 -38.13 -37.21
C ILE A 4 8.77 -38.50 -35.74
N SER A 5 9.69 -38.11 -34.86
CA SER A 5 9.60 -38.40 -33.43
C SER A 5 8.38 -37.69 -32.84
N ARG A 6 7.63 -38.38 -31.96
CA ARG A 6 6.48 -37.78 -31.24
C ARG A 6 6.87 -36.50 -30.48
N GLU A 7 8.14 -36.36 -30.08
CA GLU A 7 8.71 -35.16 -29.47
C GLU A 7 8.78 -33.96 -30.43
N SER A 8 9.07 -34.18 -31.72
CA SER A 8 9.10 -33.10 -32.73
C SER A 8 7.71 -32.53 -32.97
N ILE A 9 6.68 -33.40 -32.99
CA ILE A 9 5.28 -33.00 -33.12
C ILE A 9 4.80 -32.29 -31.83
N TYR A 10 5.19 -32.78 -30.65
CA TYR A 10 4.83 -32.14 -29.38
C TYR A 10 5.48 -30.76 -29.22
N ASN A 11 6.76 -30.62 -29.55
CA ASN A 11 7.47 -29.34 -29.54
C ASN A 11 6.94 -28.36 -30.60
N SER A 12 6.54 -28.85 -31.77
CA SER A 12 5.90 -28.05 -32.80
C SER A 12 4.51 -27.56 -32.37
N ILE A 13 3.67 -28.43 -31.79
CA ILE A 13 2.36 -28.04 -31.24
C ILE A 13 2.50 -27.10 -30.03
N TYR A 14 3.54 -27.27 -29.21
CA TYR A 14 3.84 -26.39 -28.07
C TYR A 14 4.33 -25.01 -28.55
N GLN A 15 5.23 -24.96 -29.54
CA GLN A 15 5.68 -23.73 -30.20
C GLN A 15 4.52 -23.01 -30.89
N VAL A 16 3.67 -23.73 -31.63
CA VAL A 16 2.49 -23.18 -32.31
C VAL A 16 1.45 -22.68 -31.31
N ARG A 17 1.21 -23.35 -30.18
CA ARG A 17 0.34 -22.80 -29.12
C ARG A 17 0.92 -21.54 -28.52
N VAL A 18 2.19 -21.55 -28.12
CA VAL A 18 2.83 -20.38 -27.50
C VAL A 18 2.89 -19.18 -28.44
N THR A 19 3.07 -19.40 -29.75
CA THR A 19 3.01 -18.34 -30.77
C THR A 19 1.58 -17.87 -31.05
N SER A 20 0.60 -18.77 -31.17
CA SER A 20 -0.81 -18.40 -31.36
C SER A 20 -1.41 -17.64 -30.16
N TYR A 21 -0.97 -17.93 -28.93
CA TYR A 21 -1.45 -17.20 -27.74
C TYR A 21 -0.81 -15.82 -27.60
N ARG A 22 0.50 -15.68 -27.88
CA ARG A 22 1.12 -14.35 -28.02
C ARG A 22 0.45 -13.55 -29.13
N TYR A 23 0.09 -14.21 -30.23
CA TYR A 23 -0.66 -13.58 -31.31
C TYR A 23 -2.03 -13.08 -30.87
N ILE A 24 -2.78 -13.84 -30.07
CA ILE A 24 -4.09 -13.41 -29.53
C ILE A 24 -3.94 -12.25 -28.52
N GLU A 25 -2.94 -12.30 -27.64
CA GLU A 25 -2.68 -11.23 -26.66
C GLU A 25 -2.22 -9.93 -27.34
N ASP A 26 -1.31 -10.02 -28.32
CA ASP A 26 -0.87 -8.89 -29.15
C ASP A 26 -2.01 -8.34 -30.01
N TYR A 27 -2.92 -9.21 -30.48
CA TYR A 27 -4.09 -8.82 -31.25
C TYR A 27 -5.13 -8.11 -30.39
N ILE A 28 -5.38 -8.57 -29.16
CA ILE A 28 -6.27 -7.87 -28.23
C ILE A 28 -5.69 -6.51 -27.86
N TYR A 29 -4.39 -6.42 -27.57
CA TYR A 29 -3.75 -5.14 -27.22
C TYR A 29 -3.80 -4.14 -28.39
N SER A 30 -3.41 -4.57 -29.59
CA SER A 30 -3.45 -3.70 -30.78
C SER A 30 -4.88 -3.35 -31.21
N TYR A 31 -5.86 -4.23 -31.00
CA TYR A 31 -7.28 -3.92 -31.19
C TYR A 31 -7.77 -2.88 -30.18
N ILE A 32 -7.35 -2.97 -28.92
CA ILE A 32 -7.70 -2.01 -27.88
C ILE A 32 -7.10 -0.64 -28.20
N GLU A 33 -5.81 -0.56 -28.57
CA GLU A 33 -5.16 0.69 -28.98
C GLU A 33 -5.83 1.33 -30.22
N GLY A 34 -6.41 0.52 -31.11
CA GLY A 34 -7.17 0.99 -32.27
C GLY A 34 -8.60 1.48 -31.98
N LEU A 35 -9.10 1.31 -30.75
CA LEU A 35 -10.42 1.79 -30.35
C LEU A 35 -10.40 3.28 -29.94
N PRO A 36 -11.49 4.04 -30.16
CA PRO A 36 -11.62 5.39 -29.62
C PRO A 36 -11.57 5.38 -28.09
N SER A 37 -10.97 6.41 -27.49
CA SER A 37 -10.66 6.53 -26.05
C SER A 37 -11.83 6.22 -25.11
N ILE A 38 -13.06 6.60 -25.49
CA ILE A 38 -14.27 6.33 -24.69
C ILE A 38 -14.55 4.82 -24.57
N LYS A 39 -14.38 4.04 -25.65
CA LYS A 39 -14.64 2.59 -25.62
C LYS A 39 -13.59 1.87 -24.77
N GLN A 40 -12.36 2.33 -24.89
CA GLN A 40 -11.22 1.94 -24.07
C GLN A 40 -11.56 2.11 -22.57
N ASP A 41 -11.96 3.30 -22.14
CA ASP A 41 -12.30 3.57 -20.73
C ASP A 41 -13.48 2.73 -20.21
N ILE A 42 -14.51 2.49 -21.03
CA ILE A 42 -15.68 1.67 -20.66
C ILE A 42 -15.28 0.21 -20.40
N ILE A 43 -14.43 -0.37 -21.25
CA ILE A 43 -13.93 -1.74 -21.09
C ILE A 43 -13.12 -1.84 -19.80
N ARG A 44 -12.22 -0.88 -19.54
CA ARG A 44 -11.43 -0.80 -18.32
C ARG A 44 -12.30 -0.81 -17.07
N TRP A 45 -13.31 0.07 -17.01
CA TRP A 45 -14.23 0.15 -15.87
C TRP A 45 -15.05 -1.13 -15.68
N SER A 46 -15.51 -1.72 -16.78
CA SER A 46 -16.32 -2.95 -16.73
C SER A 46 -15.52 -4.14 -16.17
N LEU A 47 -14.25 -4.27 -16.55
CA LEU A 47 -13.36 -5.32 -16.02
C LEU A 47 -13.00 -5.09 -14.55
N ASN A 48 -12.74 -3.84 -14.14
CA ASN A 48 -12.53 -3.51 -12.73
C ASN A 48 -13.77 -3.82 -11.88
N ILE A 49 -14.97 -3.44 -12.34
CA ILE A 49 -16.23 -3.75 -11.63
C ILE A 49 -16.43 -5.26 -11.52
N LEU A 50 -16.19 -6.01 -12.60
CA LEU A 50 -16.27 -7.47 -12.59
C LEU A 50 -15.31 -8.08 -11.56
N TYR A 51 -14.08 -7.57 -11.46
CA TYR A 51 -13.10 -8.01 -10.47
C TYR A 51 -13.62 -7.81 -9.03
N PHE A 52 -14.20 -6.64 -8.72
CA PHE A 52 -14.80 -6.38 -7.41
C PHE A 52 -15.98 -7.32 -7.12
N ILE A 53 -16.87 -7.54 -8.09
CA ILE A 53 -18.00 -8.45 -7.92
C ILE A 53 -17.51 -9.88 -7.63
N VAL A 54 -16.57 -10.39 -8.42
CA VAL A 54 -16.00 -11.73 -8.20
C VAL A 54 -15.32 -11.82 -6.84
N GLY A 55 -14.58 -10.78 -6.43
CA GLY A 55 -13.95 -10.70 -5.12
C GLY A 55 -14.95 -10.71 -3.96
N LEU A 56 -16.09 -10.04 -4.09
CA LEU A 56 -17.16 -10.02 -3.09
C LEU A 56 -17.82 -11.39 -2.94
N PHE A 57 -18.10 -12.08 -4.04
CA PHE A 57 -18.62 -13.46 -4.01
C PHE A 57 -17.60 -14.44 -3.44
N TYR A 58 -16.32 -14.27 -3.75
CA TYR A 58 -15.25 -15.05 -3.12
C TYR A 58 -15.21 -14.83 -1.60
N ASN A 59 -15.28 -13.58 -1.15
CA ASN A 59 -15.33 -13.25 0.28
C ASN A 59 -16.55 -13.91 0.97
N TRP A 60 -17.71 -13.86 0.33
CA TRP A 60 -18.92 -14.54 0.81
C TRP A 60 -18.75 -16.06 0.88
N ALA A 61 -18.14 -16.69 -0.13
CA ALA A 61 -17.88 -18.13 -0.12
C ALA A 61 -16.95 -18.54 1.05
N VAL A 62 -15.91 -17.74 1.32
CA VAL A 62 -15.03 -17.96 2.47
C VAL A 62 -15.78 -17.78 3.78
N TYR A 63 -16.62 -16.74 3.90
CA TYR A 63 -17.48 -16.52 5.06
C TYR A 63 -18.40 -17.72 5.33
N ALA A 64 -19.05 -18.25 4.29
CA ALA A 64 -19.94 -19.41 4.40
C ALA A 64 -19.20 -20.65 4.94
N VAL A 65 -17.95 -20.85 4.53
CA VAL A 65 -17.10 -21.93 5.05
C VAL A 65 -16.69 -21.69 6.51
N LEU A 66 -16.26 -20.47 6.86
CA LEU A 66 -15.87 -20.13 8.23
C LEU A 66 -17.01 -20.30 9.24
N ARG A 67 -18.25 -20.01 8.83
CA ARG A 67 -19.43 -20.16 9.68
C ARG A 67 -19.74 -21.62 10.04
N GLN A 68 -19.34 -22.56 9.18
CA GLN A 68 -19.50 -24.01 9.42
C GLN A 68 -18.40 -24.58 10.33
N MET A 69 -17.28 -23.88 10.50
CA MET A 69 -16.17 -24.33 11.33
C MET A 69 -16.40 -23.95 12.80
N PRO A 70 -16.19 -24.89 13.76
CA PRO A 70 -16.31 -24.58 15.18
C PRO A 70 -15.28 -23.52 15.58
N ASN A 71 -15.70 -22.56 16.41
CA ASN A 71 -14.88 -21.46 16.95
C ASN A 71 -14.32 -20.43 15.93
N MET A 72 -14.66 -20.52 14.64
CA MET A 72 -14.17 -19.59 13.60
C MET A 72 -15.20 -18.55 13.15
N GLN A 73 -16.40 -18.50 13.75
CA GLN A 73 -17.49 -17.61 13.35
C GLN A 73 -17.17 -16.11 13.51
N LYS A 74 -16.30 -15.76 14.47
CA LYS A 74 -15.84 -14.38 14.68
C LYS A 74 -14.67 -13.99 13.78
N PHE A 75 -14.05 -14.97 13.10
CA PHE A 75 -12.90 -14.71 12.26
C PHE A 75 -13.32 -13.96 10.98
N PRO A 76 -12.64 -12.87 10.62
CA PRO A 76 -12.99 -12.07 9.45
C PRO A 76 -12.73 -12.82 8.13
N SER A 77 -13.77 -12.94 7.29
CA SER A 77 -13.72 -13.71 6.04
C SER A 77 -12.79 -13.15 4.98
N ASN A 78 -12.61 -11.83 4.92
CA ASN A 78 -11.75 -11.15 3.96
C ASN A 78 -10.26 -11.49 4.18
N ILE A 79 -9.80 -11.56 5.43
CA ILE A 79 -8.43 -11.98 5.78
C ILE A 79 -8.26 -13.48 5.60
N ALA A 80 -9.25 -14.30 5.99
CA ALA A 80 -9.20 -15.72 5.70
C ALA A 80 -9.07 -15.95 4.20
N GLY A 81 -9.83 -15.19 3.40
CA GLY A 81 -9.77 -15.23 1.95
C GLY A 81 -8.39 -14.84 1.42
N MET A 82 -7.77 -13.78 1.94
CA MET A 82 -6.40 -13.42 1.60
C MET A 82 -5.41 -14.57 1.89
N ILE A 83 -5.48 -15.18 3.08
CA ILE A 83 -4.59 -16.27 3.50
C ILE A 83 -4.80 -17.51 2.63
N VAL A 84 -6.05 -17.93 2.46
CA VAL A 84 -6.43 -19.09 1.64
C VAL A 84 -5.97 -18.87 0.20
N LEU A 85 -6.23 -17.70 -0.39
CA LEU A 85 -5.80 -17.38 -1.74
C LEU A 85 -4.27 -17.41 -1.88
N PHE A 86 -3.53 -16.88 -0.91
CA PHE A 86 -2.07 -16.96 -0.90
C PHE A 86 -1.58 -18.41 -0.88
N PHE A 87 -2.08 -19.27 0.02
CA PHE A 87 -1.67 -20.67 0.07
C PHE A 87 -2.09 -21.44 -1.18
N LEU A 88 -3.27 -21.17 -1.74
CA LEU A 88 -3.68 -21.76 -3.02
C LEU A 88 -2.73 -21.37 -4.15
N LEU A 89 -2.28 -20.12 -4.21
CA LEU A 89 -1.28 -19.67 -5.18
C LEU A 89 0.08 -20.37 -4.97
N ILE A 90 0.51 -20.59 -3.73
CA ILE A 90 1.74 -21.34 -3.44
C ILE A 90 1.61 -22.80 -3.86
N CYS A 91 0.50 -23.47 -3.52
CA CYS A 91 0.23 -24.84 -3.93
C CYS A 91 0.17 -24.98 -5.45
N ALA A 92 -0.53 -24.05 -6.12
CA ALA A 92 -0.60 -24.00 -7.58
C ALA A 92 0.78 -23.78 -8.21
N HIS A 93 1.62 -22.92 -7.61
CA HIS A 93 2.98 -22.67 -8.09
C HIS A 93 3.86 -23.93 -7.96
N THR A 94 3.69 -24.71 -6.90
CA THR A 94 4.40 -25.99 -6.73
C THR A 94 4.01 -27.00 -7.82
N ILE A 95 2.74 -27.02 -8.23
CA ILE A 95 2.26 -27.93 -9.29
C ILE A 95 2.67 -27.42 -10.68
N SER A 96 2.48 -26.12 -10.94
CA SER A 96 2.86 -25.52 -12.22
C SER A 96 3.24 -24.04 -12.10
N PRO A 97 4.55 -23.75 -11.94
CA PRO A 97 5.05 -22.39 -11.80
C PRO A 97 4.60 -21.48 -12.94
N ARG A 98 4.73 -21.97 -14.18
CA ARG A 98 4.45 -21.20 -15.40
C ARG A 98 2.99 -20.78 -15.53
N TYR A 99 2.04 -21.64 -15.16
CA TYR A 99 0.61 -21.28 -15.26
C TYR A 99 0.20 -20.35 -14.12
N THR A 100 0.72 -20.56 -12.91
CA THR A 100 0.41 -19.68 -11.77
C THR A 100 0.95 -18.27 -11.99
N ASP A 101 2.20 -18.14 -12.43
CA ASP A 101 2.78 -16.82 -12.69
C ASP A 101 2.01 -16.09 -13.80
N ARG A 102 1.56 -16.79 -14.85
CA ARG A 102 0.68 -16.24 -15.89
C ARG A 102 -0.68 -15.80 -15.36
N PHE A 103 -1.32 -16.61 -14.51
CA PHE A 103 -2.61 -16.28 -13.91
C PHE A 103 -2.51 -15.03 -13.03
N VAL A 104 -1.47 -14.97 -12.19
CA VAL A 104 -1.22 -13.81 -11.33
C VAL A 104 -0.94 -12.56 -12.16
N TYR A 105 -0.23 -12.72 -13.28
CA TYR A 105 0.02 -11.63 -14.21
C TYR A 105 -1.27 -11.13 -14.87
N LEU A 106 -2.18 -12.02 -15.28
CA LEU A 106 -3.48 -11.64 -15.86
C LEU A 106 -4.34 -10.83 -14.88
N ILE A 107 -4.27 -11.16 -13.58
CA ILE A 107 -5.03 -10.48 -12.52
C ILE A 107 -4.33 -9.22 -12.00
N GLU A 108 -3.04 -9.05 -12.30
CA GLU A 108 -2.23 -7.93 -11.82
C GLU A 108 -2.83 -6.54 -12.04
N PRO A 109 -3.37 -6.19 -13.22
CA PRO A 109 -3.91 -4.85 -13.45
C PRO A 109 -5.03 -4.50 -12.47
N TYR A 110 -5.96 -5.43 -12.26
CA TYR A 110 -7.16 -5.25 -11.44
C TYR A 110 -6.84 -5.29 -9.95
N SER A 111 -6.00 -6.25 -9.53
CA SER A 111 -5.53 -6.32 -8.14
C SER A 111 -4.71 -5.09 -7.76
N SER A 112 -3.88 -4.57 -8.68
CA SER A 112 -3.13 -3.33 -8.48
C SER A 112 -4.05 -2.11 -8.41
N PHE A 113 -5.09 -2.04 -9.25
CA PHE A 113 -6.10 -0.99 -9.17
C PHE A 113 -6.81 -0.98 -7.81
N ALA A 114 -7.24 -2.16 -7.31
CA ALA A 114 -7.87 -2.29 -6.01
C ALA A 114 -6.95 -1.82 -4.87
N LEU A 115 -5.68 -2.25 -4.89
CA LEU A 115 -4.68 -1.85 -3.89
C LEU A 115 -4.32 -0.36 -3.96
N ARG A 116 -4.23 0.25 -5.14
CA ARG A 116 -3.99 1.70 -5.30
C ARG A 116 -5.18 2.53 -4.81
N SER A 117 -6.38 2.04 -5.05
CA SER A 117 -7.62 2.68 -4.62
C SER A 117 -7.90 2.50 -3.12
N MET A 118 -7.19 1.60 -2.44
CA MET A 118 -7.43 1.25 -1.03
C MET A 118 -7.51 2.46 -0.07
N ASN A 119 -6.73 3.51 -0.33
CA ASN A 119 -6.70 4.71 0.50
C ASN A 119 -8.06 5.45 0.59
N ILE A 120 -8.84 5.49 -0.51
CA ILE A 120 -10.17 6.14 -0.49
C ILE A 120 -11.16 5.37 0.39
N MET A 121 -11.00 4.05 0.49
CA MET A 121 -11.88 3.14 1.22
C MET A 121 -11.77 3.33 2.74
N PHE A 122 -10.78 4.11 3.21
CA PHE A 122 -10.60 4.47 4.62
C PHE A 122 -11.31 5.74 5.05
N ILE A 123 -11.74 6.58 4.11
CA ILE A 123 -12.46 7.83 4.41
C ILE A 123 -13.69 7.60 5.31
N PRO A 124 -14.51 6.54 5.13
CA PRO A 124 -15.65 6.28 6.00
C PRO A 124 -15.33 6.13 7.48
N ALA A 125 -14.15 5.61 7.83
CA ALA A 125 -13.75 5.47 9.22
C ALA A 125 -13.40 6.82 9.86
N PHE A 126 -12.85 7.77 9.09
CA PHE A 126 -12.60 9.13 9.55
C PHE A 126 -13.88 9.94 9.72
N ILE A 127 -14.83 9.81 8.78
CA ILE A 127 -16.13 10.47 8.88
C ILE A 127 -16.88 9.97 10.13
N GLY A 128 -16.76 8.68 10.46
CA GLY A 128 -17.34 8.09 11.67
C GLY A 128 -16.78 8.65 13.00
N ILE A 129 -15.67 9.38 12.99
CA ILE A 129 -15.09 9.98 14.21
C ILE A 129 -16.10 10.89 14.91
N VAL A 130 -16.92 11.64 14.15
CA VAL A 130 -17.92 12.60 14.65
C VAL A 130 -18.98 11.94 15.53
N ASN A 131 -19.24 10.65 15.35
CA ASN A 131 -20.21 9.91 16.15
C ASN A 131 -19.65 9.46 17.51
N ASN A 132 -18.35 9.63 17.76
CA ASN A 132 -17.74 9.27 19.04
C ASN A 132 -17.81 10.46 20.01
N PRO A 133 -17.95 10.18 21.33
CA PRO A 133 -17.86 11.24 22.32
C PRO A 133 -16.50 11.96 22.21
N PRO A 134 -16.46 13.30 22.38
CA PRO A 134 -15.22 14.04 22.33
C PRO A 134 -14.25 13.52 23.39
N THR A 135 -13.01 13.23 22.98
CA THR A 135 -11.95 12.80 23.88
C THR A 135 -11.46 13.97 24.72
N SER A 136 -11.29 13.74 26.02
CA SER A 136 -10.83 14.78 26.94
C SER A 136 -9.40 15.20 26.62
N GLY A 137 -9.06 16.48 26.71
CA GLY A 137 -7.73 17.02 26.39
C GLY A 137 -6.56 16.27 27.08
N PRO A 138 -6.63 16.00 28.40
CA PRO A 138 -5.65 15.19 29.11
C PRO A 138 -5.51 13.76 28.56
N GLU A 139 -6.61 13.17 28.10
CA GLU A 139 -6.59 11.82 27.53
C GLU A 139 -5.89 11.81 26.17
N LEU A 140 -6.17 12.80 25.31
CA LEU A 140 -5.45 12.99 24.05
C LEU A 140 -3.94 13.21 24.28
N GLY A 141 -3.57 13.95 25.32
CA GLY A 141 -2.17 14.13 25.72
C GLY A 141 -1.48 12.81 26.10
N ARG A 142 -2.14 11.96 26.90
CA ARG A 142 -1.66 10.62 27.24
C ARG A 142 -1.52 9.73 26.01
N MET A 143 -2.51 9.72 25.12
CA MET A 143 -2.45 8.99 23.85
C MET A 143 -1.28 9.46 22.98
N THR A 144 -0.99 10.76 22.95
CA THR A 144 0.16 11.30 22.21
C THR A 144 1.49 10.84 22.82
N CYS A 145 1.59 10.77 24.15
CA CYS A 145 2.77 10.21 24.83
C CYS A 145 2.99 8.74 24.46
N VAL A 146 1.92 7.93 24.53
CA VAL A 146 1.94 6.51 24.12
C VAL A 146 2.38 6.38 22.67
N PHE A 147 1.90 7.27 21.79
CA PHE A 147 2.31 7.31 20.38
C PHE A 147 3.82 7.50 20.23
N VAL A 148 4.36 8.57 20.79
CA VAL A 148 5.77 8.97 20.56
C VAL A 148 6.72 7.93 21.15
N VAL A 149 6.53 7.56 22.41
CA VAL A 149 7.38 6.58 23.11
C VAL A 149 7.23 5.21 22.47
N GLY A 150 5.98 4.77 22.27
CA GLY A 150 5.66 3.49 21.65
C GLY A 150 6.25 3.38 20.25
N TYR A 151 6.13 4.41 19.41
CA TYR A 151 6.69 4.42 18.06
C TYR A 151 8.21 4.19 18.07
N ILE A 152 8.96 4.97 18.86
CA ILE A 152 10.43 4.88 18.89
C ILE A 152 10.88 3.51 19.41
N VAL A 153 10.33 3.06 20.54
CA VAL A 153 10.71 1.78 21.17
C VAL A 153 10.44 0.61 20.24
N VAL A 154 9.24 0.58 19.66
CA VAL A 154 8.80 -0.48 18.74
C VAL A 154 9.65 -0.48 17.46
N PHE A 155 9.96 0.69 16.92
CA PHE A 155 10.80 0.83 15.71
C PHE A 155 12.22 0.31 15.95
N LEU A 156 12.87 0.76 17.01
CA LEU A 156 14.22 0.33 17.37
C LEU A 156 14.26 -1.17 17.71
N SER A 157 13.26 -1.67 18.45
CA SER A 157 13.15 -3.09 18.78
C SER A 157 13.02 -3.94 17.52
N CYS A 158 12.16 -3.55 16.58
CA CYS A 158 12.00 -4.24 15.29
C CYS A 158 13.32 -4.28 14.52
N THR A 159 14.01 -3.13 14.41
CA THR A 159 15.31 -3.05 13.73
C THR A 159 16.34 -3.98 14.38
N CYS A 160 16.42 -3.99 15.71
CA CYS A 160 17.30 -4.87 16.46
C CYS A 160 16.97 -6.34 16.24
N SER A 161 15.69 -6.73 16.30
CA SER A 161 15.24 -8.11 16.05
C SER A 161 15.64 -8.60 14.65
N VAL A 162 15.44 -7.79 13.61
CA VAL A 162 15.86 -8.15 12.25
C VAL A 162 17.36 -8.36 12.16
N ARG A 163 18.15 -7.45 12.73
CA ARG A 163 19.62 -7.55 12.68
C ARG A 163 20.16 -8.76 13.45
N ILE A 164 19.59 -9.06 14.62
CA ILE A 164 19.95 -10.25 15.40
C ILE A 164 19.65 -11.51 14.58
N MET A 165 18.47 -11.60 13.94
CA MET A 165 18.15 -12.74 13.09
C MET A 165 19.06 -12.85 11.87
N ARG A 166 19.44 -11.73 11.25
CA ARG A 166 20.42 -11.74 10.15
C ARG A 166 21.81 -12.21 10.61
N LEU A 167 22.24 -11.81 11.80
CA LEU A 167 23.51 -12.26 12.38
C LEU A 167 23.53 -13.78 12.64
N ILE A 168 22.42 -14.33 13.12
CA ILE A 168 22.29 -15.76 13.42
C ILE A 168 22.24 -16.59 12.13
N LEU A 169 21.44 -16.19 11.14
CA LEU A 169 21.22 -16.99 9.92
C LEU A 169 22.24 -16.73 8.80
N PHE A 170 22.88 -15.57 8.77
CA PHE A 170 23.89 -15.17 7.77
C PHE A 170 25.14 -14.56 8.43
N PRO A 171 25.89 -15.35 9.22
CA PRO A 171 27.00 -14.83 10.02
C PRO A 171 28.16 -14.25 9.18
N VAL A 172 28.41 -14.77 7.98
CA VAL A 172 29.49 -14.30 7.08
C VAL A 172 29.12 -13.00 6.37
N GLU A 173 27.91 -12.93 5.81
CA GLU A 173 27.37 -11.71 5.17
C GLU A 173 27.26 -10.57 6.17
N ALA A 174 26.74 -10.87 7.38
CA ALA A 174 26.59 -9.90 8.45
C ALA A 174 27.95 -9.36 8.92
N ARG A 175 28.98 -10.22 9.04
CA ARG A 175 30.33 -9.78 9.45
C ARG A 175 30.94 -8.78 8.45
N LYS A 176 30.69 -8.93 7.14
CA LYS A 176 31.12 -7.97 6.12
C LYS A 176 30.43 -6.61 6.28
N MET A 177 29.12 -6.59 6.50
CA MET A 177 28.38 -5.36 6.83
C MET A 177 28.97 -4.67 8.07
N PHE A 178 29.14 -5.39 9.19
CA PHE A 178 29.70 -4.79 10.41
C PHE A 178 31.17 -4.36 10.29
N SER A 179 31.98 -5.03 9.45
CA SER A 179 33.37 -4.68 9.19
C SER A 179 33.52 -3.38 8.40
N SER A 180 32.65 -3.14 7.40
CA SER A 180 32.59 -1.86 6.68
C SER A 180 32.39 -0.68 7.65
N ASN A 181 31.53 -0.87 8.65
CA ASN A 181 31.22 0.09 9.72
C ASN A 181 32.40 0.39 10.68
N LYS A 182 33.53 -0.31 10.57
CA LYS A 182 34.74 -0.10 11.38
C LYS A 182 35.89 0.54 10.57
N ALA A 183 35.86 0.44 9.23
CA ALA A 183 36.84 1.10 8.35
C ALA A 183 36.62 2.62 8.29
N ASP A 184 35.38 3.10 8.41
CA ASP A 184 35.04 4.53 8.45
C ASP A 184 35.29 5.20 9.83
N ARG A 185 36.15 4.60 10.69
CA ARG A 185 36.32 4.98 12.09
C ARG A 185 37.76 5.37 12.48
N HIS A 186 38.44 6.17 11.64
CA HIS A 186 39.64 6.91 12.06
C HIS A 186 39.36 8.41 12.16
N PRO A 187 39.56 9.04 13.34
CA PRO A 187 39.58 10.49 13.46
C PRO A 187 41.02 10.97 13.24
N ASN A 188 41.27 11.79 12.22
CA ASN A 188 42.47 12.62 12.15
C ASN A 188 42.20 13.78 11.19
N GLN A 189 41.97 14.97 11.75
CA GLN A 189 42.58 16.19 11.24
C GLN A 189 42.53 17.26 12.34
N SER A 190 43.71 17.50 12.91
CA SER A 190 44.06 18.61 13.78
C SER A 190 44.10 19.92 13.00
N LEU A 191 43.79 20.99 13.74
CA LEU A 191 43.90 22.41 13.40
C LEU A 191 45.29 22.76 12.85
N GLU A 192 45.37 23.59 11.80
CA GLU A 192 46.48 24.52 11.56
C GLU A 192 46.11 25.60 10.52
N GLU A 193 46.82 26.72 10.61
CA GLU A 193 46.45 28.10 10.33
C GLU A 193 46.53 28.58 8.87
N GLU A 194 45.92 29.75 8.65
CA GLU A 194 45.83 30.58 7.45
C GLU A 194 47.19 31.24 7.09
N GLU A 195 47.65 31.16 5.83
CA GLU A 195 48.56 32.17 5.27
C GLU A 195 48.44 32.27 3.73
N ILE A 196 48.56 33.51 3.24
CA ILE A 196 48.24 34.01 1.89
C ILE A 196 49.45 33.86 0.95
N GLY A 197 49.24 33.52 -0.34
CA GLY A 197 50.31 33.61 -1.34
C GLY A 197 49.90 33.43 -2.81
N THR A 198 50.15 34.45 -3.62
CA THR A 198 50.00 34.52 -5.09
C THR A 198 51.27 34.00 -5.78
N HIS A 199 51.18 33.21 -6.87
CA HIS A 199 51.98 33.29 -8.11
C HIS A 199 51.79 32.06 -9.03
N VAL A 200 51.96 32.32 -10.34
CA VAL A 200 51.73 31.48 -11.53
C VAL A 200 53.00 30.67 -11.91
N THR A 201 52.86 29.45 -12.48
CA THR A 201 53.52 28.94 -13.75
C THR A 201 53.75 27.40 -13.80
N GLN A 202 53.19 26.78 -14.85
CA GLN A 202 53.52 25.57 -15.66
C GLN A 202 54.02 24.20 -15.08
N ARG A 203 53.37 23.16 -15.66
CA ARG A 203 53.83 21.83 -16.17
C ARG A 203 53.83 20.58 -15.26
N GLN A 204 52.78 19.76 -15.50
CA GLN A 204 52.69 18.29 -15.70
C GLN A 204 53.47 17.32 -14.79
N SER A 205 52.72 16.59 -13.93
CA SER A 205 52.71 15.11 -13.85
C SER A 205 51.73 14.57 -12.77
N ASN A 206 50.81 13.71 -13.22
CA ASN A 206 50.06 12.62 -12.58
C ASN A 206 49.77 12.55 -11.05
N GLU A 207 48.45 12.46 -10.80
CA GLU A 207 47.70 11.49 -9.98
C GLU A 207 47.55 11.59 -8.44
N VAL A 208 46.28 11.84 -8.05
CA VAL A 208 45.45 11.16 -7.03
C VAL A 208 45.14 11.89 -5.70
N SER A 209 43.82 12.05 -5.51
CA SER A 209 42.99 12.15 -4.28
C SER A 209 42.67 13.50 -3.61
N SER A 210 41.35 13.72 -3.50
CA SER A 210 40.58 14.39 -2.41
C SER A 210 40.83 15.88 -2.12
N SER A 211 39.90 16.76 -1.75
CA SER A 211 38.44 16.89 -1.84
C SER A 211 38.06 18.20 -1.07
N VAL A 212 36.95 18.84 -1.45
CA VAL A 212 36.09 19.76 -0.63
C VAL A 212 36.46 21.26 -0.50
N SER A 213 35.57 22.12 -1.03
CA SER A 213 34.78 23.15 -0.29
C SER A 213 33.74 23.75 -1.26
N GLN A 214 32.47 23.35 -1.16
CA GLN A 214 31.38 24.01 -0.40
C GLN A 214 31.06 25.44 -0.82
N ILE A 215 29.92 25.64 -1.50
CA ILE A 215 28.74 26.47 -1.12
C ILE A 215 27.53 25.89 -1.89
N VAL A 216 26.69 25.03 -1.29
CA VAL A 216 25.35 25.33 -0.73
C VAL A 216 24.42 26.07 -1.70
N SER A 217 23.45 25.35 -2.31
CA SER A 217 22.00 25.48 -2.00
C SER A 217 21.10 24.78 -3.05
N ASP A 218 20.12 24.05 -2.52
CA ASP A 218 18.79 23.73 -3.06
C ASP A 218 18.62 22.64 -4.14
N GLU A 219 18.63 21.38 -3.70
CA GLU A 219 17.98 20.27 -4.40
C GLU A 219 16.60 19.98 -3.80
N ASP A 220 15.56 20.35 -4.55
CA ASP A 220 14.16 20.07 -4.24
C ASP A 220 13.48 19.67 -5.56
N LYS A 221 13.27 18.36 -5.81
CA LYS A 221 12.28 17.77 -6.76
C LYS A 221 12.48 16.26 -6.92
N ALA A 222 11.61 15.46 -6.30
CA ALA A 222 11.12 14.21 -6.89
C ALA A 222 9.82 13.80 -6.19
N SER A 223 8.71 14.35 -6.67
CA SER A 223 7.35 13.88 -6.39
C SER A 223 6.60 13.77 -7.71
N CYS A 224 6.06 12.60 -8.00
CA CYS A 224 5.09 12.30 -9.06
C CYS A 224 5.44 12.84 -10.46
N ILE A 225 6.00 11.97 -11.30
CA ILE A 225 6.23 12.26 -12.72
C ILE A 225 4.88 12.47 -13.42
N ARG A 226 4.82 13.58 -14.16
CA ARG A 226 3.79 13.97 -15.13
C ARG A 226 3.98 13.20 -16.44
N THR A 227 2.90 12.65 -16.95
CA THR A 227 2.68 12.37 -18.37
C THR A 227 2.26 13.68 -19.05
N LEU A 228 2.95 14.12 -20.11
CA LEU A 228 2.45 15.16 -21.02
C LEU A 228 2.89 14.86 -22.46
N THR A 229 1.89 14.56 -23.28
CA THR A 229 1.61 15.06 -24.66
C THR A 229 2.72 15.08 -25.71
N GLY A 230 2.44 14.45 -26.85
CA GLY A 230 3.30 14.43 -28.04
C GLY A 230 3.10 15.58 -29.05
N GLU A 231 3.86 15.40 -30.15
CA GLU A 231 3.83 16.02 -31.50
C GLU A 231 4.50 17.40 -31.72
N ASN A 232 5.63 17.46 -32.46
CA ASN A 232 5.63 17.47 -33.95
C ASN A 232 7.02 17.73 -34.61
N HIS A 233 7.25 17.05 -35.76
CA HIS A 233 8.13 17.36 -36.92
C HIS A 233 9.68 17.46 -36.73
N SER A 234 10.57 17.10 -37.68
CA SER A 234 10.57 16.42 -38.98
C SER A 234 12.05 16.29 -39.49
N ILE A 235 12.35 15.23 -40.27
CA ILE A 235 13.28 15.18 -41.43
C ILE A 235 14.84 15.02 -41.26
N LEU A 236 15.34 13.92 -41.89
CA LEU A 236 16.57 13.70 -42.72
C LEU A 236 17.77 12.80 -42.25
N SER A 237 17.95 11.69 -43.01
CA SER A 237 19.18 11.04 -43.58
C SER A 237 20.33 10.43 -42.72
N VAL A 238 20.36 9.09 -42.54
CA VAL A 238 21.16 8.02 -43.24
C VAL A 238 22.57 8.37 -43.80
N PRO A 239 23.62 7.48 -43.93
CA PRO A 239 23.98 6.14 -43.34
C PRO A 239 25.47 5.88 -42.94
N ALA A 240 25.75 4.66 -42.41
CA ALA A 240 26.80 3.69 -42.82
C ALA A 240 28.03 3.37 -41.91
N ALA A 241 28.22 2.04 -41.69
CA ALA A 241 29.47 1.24 -41.59
C ALA A 241 30.40 1.43 -40.36
N GLU A 242 31.10 0.45 -39.77
CA GLU A 242 31.15 -1.02 -39.72
C GLU A 242 32.21 -1.37 -38.64
N ASN A 243 32.10 -2.53 -37.98
CA ASN A 243 33.21 -3.41 -37.55
C ASN A 243 33.99 -3.28 -36.19
N TYR A 244 33.79 -4.34 -35.37
CA TYR A 244 34.72 -5.20 -34.57
C TYR A 244 35.36 -4.77 -33.23
N MET A 245 34.89 -5.46 -32.16
CA MET A 245 35.57 -6.06 -30.98
C MET A 245 36.91 -5.52 -30.46
N ALA A 246 36.92 -5.03 -29.20
CA ALA A 246 37.87 -5.46 -28.15
C ALA A 246 37.45 -4.95 -26.77
N SER A 247 37.71 -5.78 -25.76
CA SER A 247 37.24 -5.73 -24.37
C SER A 247 38.07 -4.84 -23.42
N ASN A 248 37.36 -4.21 -22.47
CA ASN A 248 37.73 -3.97 -21.06
C ASN A 248 38.76 -2.86 -20.69
N VAL A 249 38.25 -1.68 -20.24
CA VAL A 249 38.18 -1.19 -18.83
C VAL A 249 38.25 0.36 -18.74
N ASN A 250 37.09 0.96 -18.44
CA ASN A 250 36.76 2.16 -17.64
C ASN A 250 37.41 3.54 -17.89
N THR A 251 36.65 4.49 -18.46
CA THR A 251 35.93 5.59 -17.74
C THR A 251 35.62 6.78 -18.66
N LEU A 252 34.38 6.88 -19.13
CA LEU A 252 33.73 8.16 -19.51
C LEU A 252 32.23 7.88 -19.65
N TYR A 253 31.58 7.54 -18.54
CA TYR A 253 30.15 7.21 -18.49
C TYR A 253 29.31 8.49 -18.58
N GLY A 254 29.18 9.00 -19.80
CA GLY A 254 28.09 9.87 -20.19
C GLY A 254 26.87 9.03 -20.56
N ASN A 255 25.74 9.30 -19.88
CA ASN A 255 24.37 9.04 -20.32
C ASN A 255 24.18 7.95 -21.39
N GLU A 256 24.25 6.68 -20.99
CA GLU A 256 23.51 5.65 -21.72
C GLU A 256 22.03 5.89 -21.45
N LYS A 257 21.35 6.48 -22.45
CA LYS A 257 19.91 6.32 -22.61
C LYS A 257 19.62 4.83 -22.54
N GLU A 258 18.99 4.39 -21.46
CA GLU A 258 18.36 3.08 -21.41
C GLU A 258 17.48 2.96 -22.67
N VAL A 259 17.86 2.05 -23.57
CA VAL A 259 16.97 1.58 -24.62
C VAL A 259 15.68 1.18 -23.91
N PRO A 260 14.49 1.72 -24.29
CA PRO A 260 13.26 1.32 -23.66
C PRO A 260 13.15 -0.19 -23.84
N LYS A 261 13.24 -0.94 -22.74
CA LYS A 261 12.95 -2.37 -22.75
C LYS A 261 11.59 -2.49 -23.42
N LYS A 262 11.51 -3.19 -24.55
CA LYS A 262 10.25 -3.51 -25.20
C LYS A 262 9.37 -4.20 -24.15
N HIS A 263 8.45 -3.45 -23.55
CA HIS A 263 7.61 -3.96 -22.47
C HIS A 263 6.80 -5.12 -23.04
N ASP A 264 6.68 -6.22 -22.29
CA ASP A 264 5.72 -7.27 -22.65
C ASP A 264 4.35 -6.60 -22.83
N PRO A 265 3.57 -6.92 -23.88
CA PRO A 265 2.31 -6.23 -24.23
C PRO A 265 1.30 -6.23 -23.08
N LEU A 266 1.39 -7.31 -22.31
CA LEU A 266 0.62 -7.59 -21.11
C LEU A 266 0.95 -6.60 -19.96
N HIS A 267 2.16 -6.02 -19.94
CA HIS A 267 2.59 -4.99 -18.99
C HIS A 267 2.05 -3.63 -19.42
N SER A 268 2.04 -3.37 -20.72
CA SER A 268 1.44 -2.17 -21.30
C SER A 268 -0.08 -2.12 -21.05
N ILE A 269 -0.79 -3.26 -21.18
CA ILE A 269 -2.20 -3.40 -20.75
C ILE A 269 -2.33 -3.08 -19.26
N ALA A 270 -1.45 -3.64 -18.43
CA ALA A 270 -1.50 -3.42 -16.99
C ALA A 270 -1.35 -1.94 -16.65
N VAL A 271 -0.38 -1.26 -17.25
CA VAL A 271 -0.14 0.18 -17.05
C VAL A 271 -1.33 1.00 -17.52
N TRP A 272 -1.91 0.67 -18.68
CA TRP A 272 -3.08 1.35 -19.23
C TRP A 272 -4.34 1.21 -18.35
N CYS A 273 -4.60 0.01 -17.82
CA CYS A 273 -5.68 -0.22 -16.85
C CYS A 273 -5.47 0.56 -15.53
N MET A 274 -4.25 1.00 -15.26
CA MET A 274 -3.85 1.71 -14.04
C MET A 274 -3.76 3.24 -14.21
N GLU A 275 -3.92 3.78 -15.42
CA GLU A 275 -3.72 5.21 -15.69
C GLU A 275 -4.98 6.02 -15.33
N GLN A 276 -4.85 6.95 -14.38
CA GLN A 276 -5.96 7.79 -13.94
C GLN A 276 -6.22 8.85 -15.02
N SER A 277 -7.34 8.73 -15.74
CA SER A 277 -7.68 9.63 -16.83
C SER A 277 -8.43 10.84 -16.28
N CYS A 278 -8.22 12.04 -16.86
CA CYS A 278 -9.11 13.18 -16.60
C CYS A 278 -10.59 12.86 -16.91
N PHE A 279 -10.81 11.87 -17.80
CA PHE A 279 -12.11 11.31 -18.12
C PHE A 279 -12.81 10.68 -16.90
N ASP A 280 -12.07 10.02 -16.00
CA ASP A 280 -12.67 9.38 -14.82
C ASP A 280 -13.28 10.41 -13.87
N ASP A 281 -12.54 11.49 -13.58
CA ASP A 281 -13.04 12.57 -12.71
C ASP A 281 -14.19 13.35 -13.36
N LEU A 282 -14.16 13.53 -14.69
CA LEU A 282 -15.27 14.14 -15.41
C LEU A 282 -16.55 13.28 -15.30
N MET A 283 -16.45 11.96 -15.44
CA MET A 283 -17.59 11.05 -15.28
C MET A 283 -18.15 11.11 -13.86
N PHE A 284 -17.29 11.06 -12.83
CA PHE A 284 -17.74 11.21 -11.45
C PHE A 284 -18.34 12.58 -11.16
N PHE A 285 -17.82 13.64 -11.78
CA PHE A 285 -18.35 14.99 -11.67
C PHE A 285 -19.73 15.12 -12.32
N LEU A 286 -19.93 14.58 -13.52
CA LEU A 286 -21.24 14.55 -14.17
C LEU A 286 -22.26 13.74 -13.37
N MET A 287 -21.84 12.60 -12.80
CA MET A 287 -22.69 11.81 -11.90
C MET A 287 -23.02 12.59 -10.63
N PHE A 288 -22.05 13.27 -10.02
CA PHE A 288 -22.27 14.16 -8.87
C PHE A 288 -23.29 15.26 -9.18
N CYS A 289 -23.13 16.00 -10.29
CA CYS A 289 -24.05 17.05 -10.70
C CYS A 289 -25.47 16.52 -10.92
N THR A 290 -25.59 15.36 -11.57
CA THR A 290 -26.89 14.72 -11.83
C THR A 290 -27.56 14.29 -10.52
N CYS A 291 -26.81 13.62 -9.64
CA CYS A 291 -27.34 13.21 -8.34
C CYS A 291 -27.69 14.41 -7.47
N ALA A 292 -26.89 15.47 -7.44
CA ALA A 292 -27.17 16.69 -6.68
C ALA A 292 -28.42 17.40 -7.20
N PHE A 293 -28.57 17.52 -8.53
CA PHE A 293 -29.74 18.13 -9.17
C PHE A 293 -31.04 17.40 -8.83
N VAL A 294 -31.01 16.07 -8.75
CA VAL A 294 -32.18 15.27 -8.36
C VAL A 294 -32.37 15.27 -6.84
N PHE A 295 -31.30 15.14 -6.06
CA PHE A 295 -31.34 15.05 -4.60
C PHE A 295 -31.95 16.30 -3.96
N LEU A 296 -31.58 17.50 -4.42
CA LEU A 296 -32.02 18.77 -3.82
C LEU A 296 -33.55 18.96 -3.82
N PRO A 297 -34.29 18.79 -4.93
CA PRO A 297 -35.75 18.90 -4.94
C PRO A 297 -36.49 17.67 -4.39
N LEU A 298 -35.85 16.49 -4.31
CA LEU A 298 -36.54 15.25 -3.95
C LEU A 298 -36.92 15.20 -2.44
N PRO A 299 -38.19 14.97 -2.07
CA PRO A 299 -38.57 14.83 -0.65
C PRO A 299 -37.89 13.62 0.01
N ASP A 300 -37.50 13.73 1.28
CA ASP A 300 -36.79 12.65 1.99
C ASP A 300 -37.65 11.37 2.17
N SER A 301 -38.99 11.52 2.18
CA SER A 301 -39.94 10.40 2.21
C SER A 301 -40.01 9.58 0.92
N ASN A 302 -39.38 10.04 -0.17
CA ASN A 302 -39.44 9.35 -1.45
C ASN A 302 -38.60 8.06 -1.40
N PRO A 303 -39.12 6.91 -1.89
CA PRO A 303 -38.37 5.64 -1.89
C PRO A 303 -37.07 5.67 -2.72
N ALA A 304 -36.93 6.60 -3.67
CA ALA A 304 -35.70 6.77 -4.45
C ALA A 304 -34.61 7.60 -3.72
N MET A 305 -34.95 8.28 -2.63
CA MET A 305 -34.02 9.14 -1.89
C MET A 305 -32.73 8.43 -1.44
N PRO A 306 -32.77 7.20 -0.88
CA PRO A 306 -31.56 6.49 -0.48
C PRO A 306 -30.60 6.22 -1.64
N PHE A 307 -31.12 5.95 -2.84
CA PHE A 307 -30.31 5.72 -4.04
C PHE A 307 -29.54 6.99 -4.43
N PHE A 308 -30.22 8.13 -4.57
CA PHE A 308 -29.55 9.38 -4.94
C PHE A 308 -28.58 9.86 -3.85
N ARG A 309 -28.93 9.70 -2.57
CA ARG A 309 -28.05 10.01 -1.44
C ARG A 309 -26.78 9.16 -1.46
N LEU A 310 -26.90 7.85 -1.70
CA LEU A 310 -25.78 6.92 -1.86
C LEU A 310 -24.79 7.40 -2.94
N PHE A 311 -25.28 7.63 -4.16
CA PHE A 311 -24.41 8.03 -5.27
C PHE A 311 -23.86 9.46 -5.10
N LEU A 312 -24.63 10.39 -4.52
CA LEU A 312 -24.16 11.73 -4.20
C LEU A 312 -22.97 11.69 -3.23
N TYR A 313 -23.09 10.94 -2.13
CA TYR A 313 -22.01 10.86 -1.14
C TYR A 313 -20.82 10.04 -1.63
N PHE A 314 -21.06 9.00 -2.43
CA PHE A 314 -19.99 8.23 -3.06
C PHE A 314 -19.18 9.09 -4.03
N THR A 315 -19.83 9.80 -4.96
CA THR A 315 -19.16 10.70 -5.92
C THR A 315 -18.43 11.84 -5.21
N THR A 316 -19.04 12.44 -4.19
CA THR A 316 -18.39 13.45 -3.35
C THR A 316 -17.10 12.91 -2.74
N THR A 317 -17.13 11.68 -2.21
CA THR A 317 -15.96 11.03 -1.63
C THR A 317 -14.85 10.81 -2.66
N VAL A 318 -15.20 10.34 -3.86
CA VAL A 318 -14.24 10.13 -4.96
C VAL A 318 -13.63 11.44 -5.43
N LEU A 319 -14.43 12.46 -5.72
CA LEU A 319 -13.96 13.74 -6.25
C LEU A 319 -13.10 14.50 -5.24
N THR A 320 -13.51 14.54 -3.97
CA THR A 320 -12.73 15.22 -2.92
C THR A 320 -11.40 14.52 -2.63
N TYR A 321 -11.37 13.18 -2.64
CA TYR A 321 -10.13 12.41 -2.55
C TYR A 321 -9.22 12.67 -3.75
N SER A 322 -9.78 12.62 -4.96
CA SER A 322 -9.08 12.88 -6.22
C SER A 322 -8.48 14.29 -6.26
N LEU A 323 -9.21 15.29 -5.78
CA LEU A 323 -8.74 16.67 -5.62
C LEU A 323 -7.63 16.78 -4.56
N SER A 324 -7.79 16.09 -3.43
CA SER A 324 -6.79 16.07 -2.34
C SER A 324 -5.46 15.46 -2.80
N CYS A 325 -5.52 14.42 -3.65
CA CYS A 325 -4.35 13.81 -4.26
C CYS A 325 -3.64 14.72 -5.28
N ARG A 326 -4.35 15.68 -5.90
CA ARG A 326 -3.77 16.63 -6.87
C ARG A 326 -3.07 17.84 -6.24
N MET A 327 -3.19 18.00 -4.92
CA MET A 327 -2.53 19.09 -4.20
C MET A 327 -0.99 19.03 -4.36
N PRO A 328 -0.30 20.19 -4.34
CA PRO A 328 1.16 20.26 -4.35
C PRO A 328 1.79 19.37 -3.26
N ALA A 329 2.92 18.74 -3.56
CA ALA A 329 3.55 17.76 -2.66
C ALA A 329 3.86 18.29 -1.26
N ARG A 330 4.23 19.57 -1.14
CA ARG A 330 4.47 20.26 0.14
C ARG A 330 3.22 20.26 1.04
N ILE A 331 2.04 20.47 0.45
CA ILE A 331 0.77 20.47 1.19
C ILE A 331 0.39 19.03 1.57
N ARG A 332 0.56 18.07 0.66
CA ARG A 332 0.21 16.65 0.91
C ARG A 332 1.03 16.00 2.03
N MET A 333 2.26 16.47 2.28
CA MET A 333 3.07 15.98 3.40
C MET A 333 2.55 16.46 4.76
N ILE A 334 1.93 17.65 4.81
CA ILE A 334 1.39 18.24 6.05
C ILE A 334 -0.06 17.79 6.25
N ILE A 335 -0.88 17.93 5.22
CA ILE A 335 -2.29 17.59 5.21
C ILE A 335 -2.44 16.31 4.38
N HIS A 336 -2.48 15.17 5.07
CA HIS A 336 -2.63 13.89 4.41
C HIS A 336 -3.90 13.87 3.54
N PRO A 337 -3.86 13.41 2.27
CA PRO A 337 -5.00 13.48 1.37
C PRO A 337 -6.28 12.83 1.89
N ILE A 338 -6.16 11.75 2.68
CA ILE A 338 -7.33 11.09 3.31
C ILE A 338 -8.00 12.00 4.34
N ILE A 339 -7.22 12.71 5.16
CA ILE A 339 -7.75 13.59 6.22
C ILE A 339 -8.45 14.79 5.58
N LEU A 340 -7.82 15.40 4.57
CA LEU A 340 -8.41 16.50 3.81
C LEU A 340 -9.72 16.06 3.13
N ALA A 341 -9.69 14.92 2.45
CA ALA A 341 -10.88 14.38 1.79
C ALA A 341 -12.00 14.09 2.79
N ALA A 342 -11.71 13.45 3.92
CA ALA A 342 -12.70 13.20 4.97
C ALA A 342 -13.31 14.51 5.50
N ALA A 343 -12.50 15.54 5.75
CA ALA A 343 -12.99 16.85 6.17
C ALA A 343 -13.90 17.50 5.12
N CYS A 344 -13.51 17.47 3.84
CA CYS A 344 -14.31 17.98 2.74
C CYS A 344 -15.63 17.20 2.56
N VAL A 345 -15.61 15.88 2.70
CA VAL A 345 -16.82 15.04 2.63
C VAL A 345 -17.75 15.35 3.80
N MET A 346 -17.23 15.50 5.02
CA MET A 346 -18.04 15.90 6.18
C MET A 346 -18.70 17.27 5.96
N ALA A 347 -17.96 18.25 5.44
CA ALA A 347 -18.51 19.56 5.11
C ALA A 347 -19.60 19.48 4.02
N ALA A 348 -19.40 18.64 3.01
CA ALA A 348 -20.40 18.42 1.95
C ALA A 348 -21.65 17.72 2.48
N ILE A 349 -21.52 16.68 3.31
CA ILE A 349 -22.65 16.01 3.97
C ILE A 349 -23.41 17.01 4.85
N ALA A 350 -22.70 17.81 5.64
CA ALA A 350 -23.31 18.85 6.47
C ALA A 350 -24.13 19.83 5.62
N TYR A 351 -23.56 20.32 4.51
CA TYR A 351 -24.26 21.22 3.59
C TYR A 351 -25.53 20.57 3.01
N PHE A 352 -25.43 19.38 2.42
CA PHE A 352 -26.57 18.73 1.75
C PHE A 352 -27.70 18.33 2.71
N GLU A 353 -27.37 17.86 3.92
CA GLU A 353 -28.38 17.53 4.92
C GLU A 353 -28.97 18.79 5.57
N GLN A 354 -28.19 19.85 5.78
CA GLN A 354 -28.69 21.11 6.31
C GLN A 354 -29.71 21.75 5.35
N VAL A 355 -29.50 21.66 4.04
CA VAL A 355 -30.47 22.09 3.02
C VAL A 355 -31.80 21.32 3.13
N LYS A 356 -31.77 20.08 3.62
CA LYS A 356 -32.96 19.27 3.91
C LYS A 356 -33.54 19.51 5.32
N GLY A 357 -32.90 20.31 6.15
CA GLY A 357 -33.30 20.58 7.53
C GLY A 357 -32.80 19.55 8.55
N PHE A 358 -31.83 18.71 8.20
CA PHE A 358 -31.24 17.71 9.09
C PHE A 358 -29.84 18.12 9.59
N ASP A 359 -29.43 17.56 10.73
CA ASP A 359 -28.11 17.76 11.31
C ASP A 359 -27.04 16.86 10.66
N ILE A 360 -25.76 17.22 10.79
CA ILE A 360 -24.62 16.47 10.24
C ILE A 360 -24.61 15.00 10.73
N ARG A 361 -24.98 14.74 11.98
CA ARG A 361 -25.00 13.38 12.55
C ARG A 361 -25.98 12.49 11.83
N HIS A 362 -27.12 13.04 11.38
CA HIS A 362 -28.09 12.32 10.57
C HIS A 362 -27.46 11.88 9.24
N GLY A 363 -26.80 12.81 8.53
CA GLY A 363 -26.09 12.52 7.29
C GLY A 363 -24.99 11.48 7.43
N ILE A 364 -24.19 11.58 8.49
CA ILE A 364 -23.11 10.62 8.76
C ILE A 364 -23.67 9.23 9.06
N GLY A 365 -24.77 9.13 9.81
CA GLY A 365 -25.46 7.85 10.04
C GLY A 365 -25.98 7.21 8.75
N LEU A 366 -26.48 8.03 7.82
CA LEU A 366 -26.92 7.56 6.51
C LEU A 366 -25.76 7.23 5.55
N TYR A 367 -24.61 7.90 5.73
CA TYR A 367 -23.40 7.63 4.98
C TYR A 367 -22.83 6.24 5.31
N LYS A 368 -22.85 5.83 6.58
CA LYS A 368 -22.36 4.52 7.04
C LYS A 368 -23.39 3.87 7.97
N LYS A 369 -24.28 3.05 7.40
CA LYS A 369 -25.35 2.37 8.13
C LYS A 369 -24.91 1.03 8.73
N GLY A 370 -23.81 0.46 8.26
CA GLY A 370 -23.33 -0.86 8.67
C GLY A 370 -23.89 -2.01 7.84
N VAL A 371 -24.52 -1.73 6.70
CA VAL A 371 -25.03 -2.74 5.77
C VAL A 371 -23.84 -3.40 5.05
N THR A 372 -23.65 -4.71 5.22
CA THR A 372 -22.56 -5.45 4.56
C THR A 372 -23.04 -6.19 3.32
N PHE A 373 -22.15 -6.41 2.34
CA PHE A 373 -22.47 -7.21 1.15
C PHE A 373 -22.94 -8.63 1.51
N ILE A 374 -22.27 -9.27 2.45
CA ILE A 374 -22.65 -10.59 2.97
C ILE A 374 -24.08 -10.55 3.53
N GLY A 375 -24.40 -9.51 4.31
CA GLY A 375 -25.72 -9.37 4.89
C GLY A 375 -26.83 -9.12 3.86
N LEU A 376 -26.53 -8.44 2.75
CA LEU A 376 -27.43 -8.29 1.60
C LEU A 376 -27.67 -9.62 0.88
N VAL A 377 -26.62 -10.41 0.64
CA VAL A 377 -26.73 -11.74 0.00
C VAL A 377 -27.51 -12.71 0.87
N GLU A 378 -27.27 -12.72 2.18
CA GLU A 378 -28.00 -13.55 3.15
C GLU A 378 -29.40 -13.01 3.51
N LYS A 379 -29.81 -11.86 2.93
CA LYS A 379 -31.09 -11.19 3.22
C LYS A 379 -31.31 -10.85 4.70
N THR A 380 -30.23 -10.60 5.44
CA THR A 380 -30.27 -10.15 6.85
C THR A 380 -30.57 -8.66 6.97
N TYR A 381 -30.21 -7.86 5.95
CA TYR A 381 -30.58 -6.46 5.84
C TYR A 381 -31.57 -6.26 4.69
N VAL A 382 -32.59 -5.44 4.92
CA VAL A 382 -33.59 -5.01 3.93
C VAL A 382 -33.44 -3.55 3.52
N GLU A 383 -32.50 -2.82 4.13
CA GLU A 383 -32.29 -1.39 3.87
C GLU A 383 -31.23 -1.13 2.80
N TRP A 384 -31.33 0.06 2.18
CA TRP A 384 -30.33 0.56 1.24
C TRP A 384 -28.99 0.85 1.94
N PRO A 385 -27.85 0.36 1.40
CA PRO A 385 -26.52 0.65 1.92
C PRO A 385 -26.15 2.13 1.72
N GLY A 386 -25.30 2.65 2.61
CA GLY A 386 -24.70 3.98 2.47
C GLY A 386 -23.42 3.98 1.62
N ALA A 387 -22.91 5.18 1.29
CA ALA A 387 -21.69 5.32 0.51
C ALA A 387 -20.45 4.75 1.22
N GLY A 388 -20.39 4.90 2.54
CA GLY A 388 -19.33 4.31 3.37
C GLY A 388 -19.43 2.78 3.46
N ASP A 389 -20.64 2.23 3.38
CA ASP A 389 -20.86 0.78 3.34
C ASP A 389 -20.38 0.18 2.01
N LEU A 390 -20.67 0.86 0.90
CA LEU A 390 -20.15 0.49 -0.43
C LEU A 390 -18.61 0.51 -0.47
N LEU A 391 -17.99 1.57 0.07
CA LEU A 391 -16.54 1.66 0.19
C LEU A 391 -15.96 0.55 1.09
N SER A 392 -16.65 0.20 2.18
CA SER A 392 -16.26 -0.91 3.06
C SER A 392 -16.32 -2.26 2.33
N ALA A 393 -17.34 -2.49 1.49
CA ALA A 393 -17.41 -3.70 0.66
C ALA A 393 -16.24 -3.77 -0.35
N THR A 394 -15.88 -2.65 -0.99
CA THR A 394 -14.70 -2.62 -1.87
C THR A 394 -13.39 -2.81 -1.12
N MET A 395 -13.33 -2.41 0.16
CA MET A 395 -12.17 -2.64 1.03
C MET A 395 -11.92 -4.14 1.24
N ASP A 396 -12.97 -4.93 1.44
CA ASP A 396 -12.87 -6.38 1.63
C ASP A 396 -12.16 -7.06 0.45
N VAL A 397 -12.52 -6.67 -0.77
CA VAL A 397 -11.87 -7.18 -2.00
C VAL A 397 -10.41 -6.77 -2.05
N SER A 398 -10.12 -5.50 -1.74
CA SER A 398 -8.75 -4.98 -1.76
C SER A 398 -7.83 -5.69 -0.76
N ILE A 399 -8.36 -6.12 0.39
CA ILE A 399 -7.62 -6.95 1.36
C ILE A 399 -7.30 -8.32 0.77
N ILE A 400 -8.28 -8.98 0.12
CA ILE A 400 -8.05 -10.26 -0.56
C ILE A 400 -7.00 -10.10 -1.66
N SER A 401 -7.04 -8.99 -2.42
CA SER A 401 -6.06 -8.68 -3.46
C SER A 401 -4.63 -8.55 -2.95
N LEU A 402 -4.43 -8.28 -1.66
CA LEU A 402 -3.08 -8.23 -1.05
C LEU A 402 -2.35 -9.58 -1.15
N ALA A 403 -3.09 -10.70 -1.23
CA ALA A 403 -2.52 -12.03 -1.44
C ALA A 403 -1.64 -12.10 -2.69
N PHE A 404 -2.03 -11.42 -3.78
CA PHE A 404 -1.25 -11.38 -5.01
C PHE A 404 0.07 -10.62 -4.83
N ASN A 405 0.08 -9.53 -4.05
CA ASN A 405 1.29 -8.77 -3.77
C ASN A 405 2.27 -9.57 -2.87
N VAL A 406 1.73 -10.24 -1.85
CA VAL A 406 2.49 -11.13 -0.96
C VAL A 406 3.10 -12.29 -1.75
N TYR A 407 2.34 -12.87 -2.68
CA TYR A 407 2.82 -13.92 -3.57
C TYR A 407 3.98 -13.45 -4.46
N LYS A 408 3.88 -12.25 -5.04
CA LYS A 408 4.94 -11.68 -5.90
C LYS A 408 6.21 -11.34 -5.13
N SER A 409 6.05 -10.78 -3.94
CA SER A 409 7.15 -10.34 -3.07
C SER A 409 7.67 -11.48 -2.17
N ARG A 410 7.33 -12.74 -2.47
CA ARG A 410 7.70 -13.88 -1.63
C ARG A 410 9.23 -14.07 -1.59
N PRO A 411 9.83 -14.29 -0.41
CA PRO A 411 11.24 -14.60 -0.29
C PRO A 411 11.61 -15.88 -1.04
N SER A 412 12.78 -15.86 -1.70
CA SER A 412 13.25 -16.95 -2.55
C SER A 412 13.79 -18.15 -1.76
N SER A 413 14.15 -17.97 -0.48
CA SER A 413 14.70 -19.04 0.36
C SER A 413 13.99 -19.17 1.70
N LEU A 414 13.97 -20.39 2.26
CA LEU A 414 13.44 -20.66 3.60
C LEU A 414 14.17 -19.87 4.69
N ARG A 415 15.47 -19.59 4.55
CA ARG A 415 16.23 -18.78 5.51
C ARG A 415 15.71 -17.34 5.58
N GLN A 416 15.37 -16.75 4.43
CA GLN A 416 14.78 -15.41 4.40
C GLN A 416 13.37 -15.40 5.00
N TRP A 417 12.56 -16.44 4.74
CA TRP A 417 11.27 -16.60 5.42
C TRP A 417 11.42 -16.68 6.93
N MET A 418 12.39 -17.43 7.44
CA MET A 418 12.68 -17.48 8.88
C MET A 418 13.03 -16.11 9.45
N ILE A 419 13.86 -15.32 8.76
CA ILE A 419 14.17 -13.95 9.22
C ILE A 419 12.90 -13.10 9.29
N VAL A 420 12.06 -13.14 8.26
CA VAL A 420 10.83 -12.36 8.22
C VAL A 420 9.91 -12.74 9.38
N PHE A 421 9.59 -14.03 9.55
CA PHE A 421 8.70 -14.46 10.64
C PHE A 421 9.30 -14.22 12.03
N MET A 422 10.56 -14.58 12.25
CA MET A 422 11.20 -14.46 13.56
C MET A 422 11.47 -13.01 13.97
N SER A 423 11.49 -12.08 13.02
CA SER A 423 11.58 -10.64 13.32
C SER A 423 10.21 -10.01 13.57
N ILE A 424 9.16 -10.50 12.90
CA ILE A 424 7.81 -9.95 12.99
C ILE A 424 7.07 -10.44 14.23
N ILE A 425 7.25 -11.69 14.66
CA ILE A 425 6.58 -12.24 15.85
C ILE A 425 6.83 -11.41 17.13
N PRO A 426 8.08 -11.10 17.54
CA PRO A 426 8.32 -10.30 18.75
C PRO A 426 7.77 -8.88 18.61
N MET A 427 7.80 -8.34 17.39
CA MET A 427 7.23 -7.05 17.06
C MET A 427 5.68 -7.05 17.20
N ALA A 428 5.00 -8.09 16.70
CA ALA A 428 3.57 -8.28 16.88
C ALA A 428 3.20 -8.41 18.35
N PHE A 429 4.01 -9.12 19.14
CA PHE A 429 3.82 -9.20 20.58
C PHE A 429 3.93 -7.84 21.27
N LEU A 430 4.98 -7.06 20.97
CA LEU A 430 5.17 -5.71 21.51
C LEU A 430 3.98 -4.81 21.17
N VAL A 431 3.55 -4.79 19.91
CA VAL A 431 2.44 -3.93 19.49
C VAL A 431 1.13 -4.38 20.12
N MET A 432 0.79 -5.67 20.07
CA MET A 432 -0.54 -6.12 20.46
C MET A 432 -0.76 -6.23 21.97
N PHE A 433 0.28 -6.54 22.74
CA PHE A 433 0.16 -6.77 24.19
C PHE A 433 0.79 -5.64 24.99
N VAL A 434 2.01 -5.22 24.63
CA VAL A 434 2.75 -4.24 25.43
C VAL A 434 2.24 -2.82 25.23
N THR A 435 1.84 -2.43 24.01
CA THR A 435 1.35 -1.05 23.80
C THR A 435 -0.02 -0.76 24.45
N PRO A 436 -1.02 -1.67 24.46
CA PRO A 436 -2.24 -1.47 25.24
C PRO A 436 -1.98 -1.43 26.75
N LEU A 437 -1.10 -2.31 27.25
CA LEU A 437 -0.68 -2.30 28.65
C LEU A 437 -0.02 -0.97 29.04
N PHE A 438 0.86 -0.46 28.18
CA PHE A 438 1.52 0.82 28.38
C PHE A 438 0.55 2.01 28.30
N ALA A 439 -0.44 1.94 27.41
CA ALA A 439 -1.49 2.95 27.35
C ALA A 439 -2.32 2.97 28.64
N HIS A 440 -2.71 1.80 29.14
CA HIS A 440 -3.46 1.68 30.37
C HIS A 440 -2.64 2.16 31.59
N SER A 441 -1.34 1.83 31.65
CA SER A 441 -0.48 2.23 32.77
C SER A 441 -0.19 3.74 32.84
N ILE A 442 -0.22 4.45 31.71
CA ILE A 442 -0.17 5.92 31.66
C ILE A 442 -1.53 6.54 32.06
N GLY A 443 -2.59 5.73 32.17
CA GLY A 443 -3.92 6.15 32.61
C GLY A 443 -4.88 6.48 31.46
N CYS A 444 -4.66 5.96 30.25
CA CYS A 444 -5.69 5.98 29.20
C CYS A 444 -6.91 5.14 29.64
N SER A 445 -8.11 5.52 29.21
CA SER A 445 -9.30 4.69 29.44
C SER A 445 -9.14 3.31 28.80
N PRO A 446 -9.85 2.27 29.29
CA PRO A 446 -9.74 0.93 28.71
C PRO A 446 -10.06 0.89 27.21
N ASP A 447 -11.11 1.58 26.78
CA ASP A 447 -11.49 1.69 25.37
C ASP A 447 -10.37 2.29 24.51
N ASN A 448 -9.75 3.37 24.97
CA ASN A 448 -8.66 4.05 24.27
C ASN A 448 -7.30 3.37 24.45
N SER A 449 -7.16 2.45 25.40
CA SER A 449 -5.98 1.60 25.55
C SER A 449 -6.02 0.44 24.55
N LEU A 450 -7.20 -0.12 24.32
CA LEU A 450 -7.39 -1.27 23.44
C LEU A 450 -7.08 -0.97 21.97
N VAL A 451 -7.37 0.25 21.49
CA VAL A 451 -7.11 0.66 20.10
C VAL A 451 -5.63 0.57 19.71
N TRP A 452 -4.70 0.67 20.67
CA TRP A 452 -3.26 0.61 20.42
C TRP A 452 -2.79 -0.73 19.91
N SER A 453 -3.53 -1.82 20.19
CA SER A 453 -3.22 -3.17 19.70
C SER A 453 -3.15 -3.26 18.17
N SER A 454 -3.81 -2.34 17.47
CA SER A 454 -3.89 -2.31 16.00
C SER A 454 -3.04 -1.20 15.36
N ARG A 455 -2.22 -0.46 16.11
CA ARG A 455 -1.55 0.76 15.60
C ARG A 455 -0.64 0.58 14.38
N SER A 456 -0.01 -0.60 14.24
CA SER A 456 1.05 -0.85 13.25
C SER A 456 0.58 -1.70 12.06
N VAL A 457 -0.70 -2.07 12.02
CA VAL A 457 -1.28 -2.73 10.83
C VAL A 457 -1.78 -1.68 9.83
N THR A 458 -2.07 -2.07 8.60
CA THR A 458 -2.78 -1.18 7.67
C THR A 458 -4.19 -0.87 8.17
N THR A 459 -4.73 0.29 7.82
CA THR A 459 -6.06 0.72 8.27
C THR A 459 -7.15 -0.34 8.01
N ALA A 460 -7.09 -1.03 6.87
CA ALA A 460 -8.02 -2.09 6.51
C ALA A 460 -8.03 -3.23 7.53
N ILE A 461 -6.83 -3.69 7.90
CA ILE A 461 -6.65 -4.75 8.89
C ILE A 461 -6.98 -4.24 10.29
N GLY A 462 -6.62 -2.99 10.60
CA GLY A 462 -6.86 -2.38 11.90
C GLY A 462 -8.32 -2.18 12.24
N ILE A 463 -9.15 -1.81 11.27
CA ILE A 463 -10.62 -1.76 11.43
C ILE A 463 -11.16 -3.13 11.83
N ILE A 464 -10.61 -4.20 11.26
CA ILE A 464 -11.06 -5.56 11.53
C ILE A 464 -10.62 -6.03 12.90
N ILE A 465 -9.33 -5.84 13.25
CA ILE A 465 -8.83 -6.11 14.61
C ILE A 465 -9.67 -5.31 15.62
N SER A 466 -9.95 -4.05 15.32
CA SER A 466 -10.77 -3.20 16.19
C SER A 466 -12.18 -3.74 16.35
N LYS A 467 -12.81 -4.25 15.28
CA LYS A 467 -14.12 -4.89 15.32
C LYS A 467 -14.12 -6.18 16.12
N VAL A 468 -13.07 -7.00 16.02
CA VAL A 468 -12.94 -8.27 16.76
C VAL A 468 -12.68 -8.02 18.24
N LEU A 469 -11.91 -6.99 18.57
CA LEU A 469 -11.61 -6.59 19.95
C LEU A 469 -12.70 -5.69 20.56
N ASP A 470 -13.73 -5.32 19.81
CA ASP A 470 -14.77 -4.36 20.24
C ASP A 470 -14.22 -2.96 20.62
N SER A 471 -13.10 -2.55 20.00
CA SER A 471 -12.51 -1.22 20.21
C SER A 471 -13.02 -0.17 19.22
N ASN A 472 -12.76 1.11 19.53
CA ASN A 472 -13.21 2.21 18.68
C ASN A 472 -12.48 2.27 17.33
N GLN A 473 -13.14 1.81 16.27
CA GLN A 473 -12.60 1.73 14.90
C GLN A 473 -12.14 3.10 14.35
N SER A 474 -12.83 4.17 14.74
CA SER A 474 -12.57 5.52 14.22
C SER A 474 -11.27 6.08 14.80
N ILE A 475 -11.08 5.92 16.12
CA ILE A 475 -9.85 6.31 16.82
C ILE A 475 -8.69 5.42 16.37
N ALA A 476 -8.90 4.10 16.26
CA ALA A 476 -7.88 3.17 15.77
C ALA A 476 -7.39 3.57 14.36
N THR A 477 -8.31 3.90 13.46
CA THR A 477 -7.99 4.36 12.09
C THR A 477 -7.15 5.64 12.09
N ALA A 478 -7.47 6.59 12.97
CA ALA A 478 -6.68 7.80 13.13
C ALA A 478 -5.24 7.48 13.59
N ILE A 479 -5.09 6.68 14.65
CA ILE A 479 -3.77 6.27 15.19
C ILE A 479 -2.93 5.54 14.14
N ILE A 480 -3.54 4.62 13.39
CA ILE A 480 -2.86 3.87 12.31
C ILE A 480 -2.36 4.81 11.22
N THR A 481 -3.19 5.76 10.82
CA THR A 481 -2.84 6.72 9.77
C THR A 481 -1.69 7.62 10.21
N PHE A 482 -1.74 8.16 11.44
CA PHE A 482 -0.62 8.91 12.01
C PHE A 482 0.65 8.07 12.10
N THR A 483 0.53 6.80 12.48
CA THR A 483 1.67 5.85 12.53
C THR A 483 2.29 5.68 11.15
N GLY A 484 1.47 5.54 10.11
CA GLY A 484 1.93 5.42 8.72
C GLY A 484 2.68 6.66 8.23
N ILE A 485 2.12 7.85 8.48
CA ILE A 485 2.72 9.14 8.10
C ILE A 485 4.04 9.38 8.82
N THR A 486 4.14 8.98 10.09
CA THR A 486 5.35 9.13 10.90
C THR A 486 6.52 8.31 10.34
N GLY A 487 6.25 7.21 9.64
CA GLY A 487 7.25 6.37 8.98
C GLY A 487 8.20 7.08 8.04
N PRO A 488 7.71 7.62 6.92
CA PRO A 488 8.55 8.36 5.99
C PRO A 488 9.28 9.56 6.63
N ILE A 489 8.69 10.16 7.67
CA ILE A 489 9.24 11.35 8.35
C ILE A 489 10.39 10.98 9.30
N LEU A 490 10.16 10.03 10.23
CA LEU A 490 11.12 9.66 11.28
C LEU A 490 11.91 8.39 10.96
N GLY A 491 11.41 7.51 10.11
CA GLY A 491 12.02 6.22 9.78
C GLY A 491 13.46 6.32 9.30
N PRO A 492 13.81 7.18 8.31
CA PRO A 492 15.20 7.37 7.89
C PRO A 492 16.12 7.83 9.02
N LEU A 493 15.64 8.70 9.92
CA LEU A 493 16.38 9.17 11.08
C LEU A 493 16.62 8.03 12.09
N LEU A 494 15.58 7.26 12.40
CA LEU A 494 15.65 6.14 13.35
C LEU A 494 16.52 4.98 12.81
N LEU A 495 16.48 4.70 11.51
CA LEU A 495 17.36 3.73 10.87
C LEU A 495 18.83 4.15 10.95
N ARG A 496 19.12 5.45 10.76
CA ARG A 496 20.47 6.01 10.96
C ARG A 496 20.91 5.93 12.42
N LEU A 497 20.03 6.26 13.36
CA LEU A 497 20.29 6.14 14.80
C LEU A 497 20.60 4.70 15.20
N ALA A 498 19.85 3.74 14.64
CA ALA A 498 20.10 2.31 14.80
C ALA A 498 21.33 1.80 14.02
N ARG A 499 22.05 2.67 13.28
CA ARG A 499 23.22 2.33 12.47
C ARG A 499 22.95 1.22 11.45
N VAL A 500 21.80 1.28 10.79
CA VAL A 500 21.45 0.42 9.65
C VAL A 500 22.16 0.96 8.42
N GLN A 501 22.77 0.08 7.63
CA GLN A 501 23.48 0.49 6.42
C GLN A 501 22.48 0.78 5.29
N PRO A 502 22.77 1.74 4.40
CA PRO A 502 21.85 2.12 3.33
C PRO A 502 21.54 0.99 2.32
N ASP A 503 22.44 0.03 2.19
CA ASP A 503 22.36 -1.15 1.31
C ASP A 503 21.64 -2.35 1.98
N ASP A 504 21.26 -2.25 3.25
CA ASP A 504 20.50 -3.29 3.95
C ASP A 504 19.00 -3.24 3.62
N ASP A 505 18.67 -3.59 2.37
CA ASP A 505 17.30 -3.59 1.84
C ASP A 505 16.33 -4.40 2.71
N MET A 506 16.81 -5.50 3.30
CA MET A 506 16.00 -6.40 4.10
C MET A 506 15.62 -5.80 5.45
N THR A 507 16.59 -5.22 6.18
CA THR A 507 16.32 -4.57 7.47
C THR A 507 15.49 -3.32 7.27
N ILE A 508 15.81 -2.50 6.26
CA ILE A 508 15.05 -1.29 5.93
C ILE A 508 13.61 -1.67 5.58
N GLY A 509 13.43 -2.66 4.68
CA GLY A 509 12.13 -3.10 4.23
C GLY A 509 11.26 -3.65 5.37
N ILE A 510 11.75 -4.64 6.11
CA ILE A 510 10.98 -5.27 7.19
C ILE A 510 10.62 -4.24 8.27
N THR A 511 11.57 -3.38 8.68
CA THR A 511 11.31 -2.38 9.73
C THR A 511 10.28 -1.34 9.27
N MET A 512 10.47 -0.75 8.09
CA MET A 512 9.55 0.27 7.56
C MET A 512 8.16 -0.30 7.31
N GLY A 513 8.07 -1.52 6.76
CA GLY A 513 6.82 -2.23 6.57
C GLY A 513 6.12 -2.52 7.88
N SER A 514 6.80 -3.12 8.86
CA SER A 514 6.16 -3.48 10.14
C SER A 514 5.82 -2.28 11.04
N CYS A 515 6.53 -1.15 10.93
CA CYS A 515 6.28 0.02 11.78
C CYS A 515 5.38 1.07 11.14
N SER A 516 5.35 1.14 9.80
CA SER A 516 4.66 2.21 9.05
C SER A 516 3.85 1.69 7.86
N HIS A 517 3.66 0.37 7.81
CA HIS A 517 2.72 -0.35 6.95
C HIS A 517 2.77 0.07 5.48
N GLY A 518 1.62 0.35 4.89
CA GLY A 518 1.52 0.70 3.46
C GLY A 518 2.17 2.04 3.13
N VAL A 519 2.09 3.01 4.03
CA VAL A 519 2.63 4.37 3.80
C VAL A 519 4.16 4.35 3.79
N GLY A 520 4.79 3.64 4.74
CA GLY A 520 6.25 3.46 4.77
C GLY A 520 6.76 2.65 3.57
N THR A 521 5.98 1.66 3.13
CA THR A 521 6.27 0.89 1.91
C THR A 521 6.25 1.78 0.67
N ALA A 522 5.22 2.62 0.52
CA ALA A 522 5.09 3.54 -0.61
C ALA A 522 6.27 4.53 -0.69
N TYR A 523 6.78 4.98 0.45
CA TYR A 523 7.99 5.81 0.51
C TYR A 523 9.23 5.07 -0.02
N LEU A 524 9.35 3.76 0.22
CA LEU A 524 10.48 2.98 -0.27
C LEU A 524 10.42 2.71 -1.77
N ILE A 525 9.25 2.70 -2.42
CA ILE A 525 9.14 2.43 -3.87
C ILE A 525 10.06 3.33 -4.69
N GLY A 526 10.11 4.63 -4.38
CA GLY A 526 10.94 5.59 -5.13
C GLY A 526 12.39 5.68 -4.65
N LYS A 527 12.70 5.24 -3.42
CA LYS A 527 14.04 5.38 -2.81
C LYS A 527 14.84 4.08 -2.83
N ASN A 528 14.19 2.95 -2.59
CA ASN A 528 14.77 1.62 -2.54
C ASN A 528 13.69 0.56 -2.93
N PRO A 529 13.53 0.27 -4.24
CA PRO A 529 12.50 -0.66 -4.72
C PRO A 529 12.63 -2.07 -4.15
N LYS A 530 13.85 -2.55 -3.89
CA LYS A 530 14.09 -3.86 -3.29
C LYS A 530 13.57 -3.92 -1.85
N ALA A 531 13.87 -2.89 -1.06
CA ALA A 531 13.35 -2.77 0.31
C ALA A 531 11.82 -2.64 0.32
N SER A 532 11.22 -1.98 -0.68
CA SER A 532 9.76 -1.87 -0.79
C SER A 532 9.05 -3.22 -0.95
N GLY A 533 9.64 -4.18 -1.69
CA GLY A 533 9.09 -5.52 -1.79
C GLY A 533 9.06 -6.23 -0.44
N MET A 534 10.17 -6.15 0.30
CA MET A 534 10.27 -6.71 1.65
C MET A 534 9.34 -6.02 2.66
N ALA A 535 9.14 -4.72 2.53
CA ALA A 535 8.20 -3.96 3.36
C ALA A 535 6.75 -4.40 3.11
N SER A 536 6.37 -4.60 1.84
CA SER A 536 5.05 -5.10 1.45
C SER A 536 4.71 -6.43 2.08
N LEU A 537 5.67 -7.35 2.01
CA LEU A 537 5.58 -8.66 2.64
C LEU A 537 5.46 -8.56 4.16
N ALA A 538 6.31 -7.74 4.79
CA ALA A 538 6.40 -7.64 6.24
C ALA A 538 5.11 -7.10 6.88
N PHE A 539 4.52 -6.04 6.33
CA PHE A 539 3.27 -5.52 6.89
C PHE A 539 2.09 -6.47 6.67
N ALA A 540 2.06 -7.20 5.54
CA ALA A 540 1.00 -8.16 5.26
C ALA A 540 1.04 -9.35 6.23
N ILE A 541 2.23 -9.87 6.52
CA ILE A 541 2.43 -10.93 7.52
C ILE A 541 2.13 -10.40 8.92
N PHE A 542 2.63 -9.21 9.28
CA PHE A 542 2.34 -8.58 10.57
C PHE A 542 0.83 -8.39 10.78
N GLY A 543 0.12 -7.89 9.77
CA GLY A 543 -1.33 -7.75 9.82
C GLY A 543 -2.07 -9.07 9.92
N THR A 544 -1.61 -10.10 9.21
CA THR A 544 -2.15 -11.46 9.29
C THR A 544 -2.02 -12.03 10.71
N ILE A 545 -0.83 -11.92 11.31
CA ILE A 545 -0.58 -12.33 12.69
C ILE A 545 -1.49 -11.54 13.63
N GLY A 546 -1.62 -10.22 13.41
CA GLY A 546 -2.47 -9.36 14.20
C GLY A 546 -3.93 -9.81 14.26
N VAL A 547 -4.48 -10.19 13.12
CA VAL A 547 -5.86 -10.70 13.03
C VAL A 547 -5.99 -12.04 13.72
N ILE A 548 -5.04 -12.96 13.50
CA ILE A 548 -5.06 -14.29 14.12
C ILE A 548 -5.05 -14.14 15.63
N VAL A 549 -4.13 -13.33 16.17
CA VAL A 549 -4.03 -13.06 17.61
C VAL A 549 -5.32 -12.43 18.15
N ALA A 550 -5.88 -11.43 17.46
CA ALA A 550 -7.14 -10.81 17.89
C ALA A 550 -8.34 -11.76 17.84
N SER A 551 -8.35 -12.73 16.93
CA SER A 551 -9.47 -13.65 16.72
C SER A 551 -9.44 -14.87 17.64
N ILE A 552 -8.29 -15.22 18.22
CA ILE A 552 -8.18 -16.29 19.21
C ILE A 552 -8.72 -15.77 20.54
N PRO A 553 -9.80 -16.34 21.11
CA PRO A 553 -10.45 -15.80 22.30
C PRO A 553 -9.50 -15.59 23.49
N ILE A 554 -8.66 -16.59 23.80
CA ILE A 554 -7.71 -16.52 24.92
C ILE A 554 -6.75 -15.32 24.78
N LEU A 555 -6.26 -15.06 23.56
CA LEU A 555 -5.34 -13.96 23.30
C LEU A 555 -6.07 -12.62 23.27
N SER A 556 -7.26 -12.58 22.67
CA SER A 556 -8.16 -11.42 22.67
C SER A 556 -8.52 -10.96 24.08
N ASP A 557 -8.92 -11.90 24.94
CA ASP A 557 -9.27 -11.65 26.34
C ASP A 557 -8.06 -11.18 27.14
N THR A 558 -6.87 -11.73 26.86
CA THR A 558 -5.61 -11.25 27.46
C THR A 558 -5.34 -9.79 27.06
N ILE A 559 -5.52 -9.42 25.80
CA ILE A 559 -5.32 -8.04 25.33
C ILE A 559 -6.35 -7.10 26.00
N LYS A 560 -7.61 -7.52 26.10
CA LYS A 560 -8.67 -6.77 26.78
C LYS A 560 -8.32 -6.55 28.26
N HIS A 561 -7.88 -7.59 28.96
CA HIS A 561 -7.44 -7.49 30.36
C HIS A 561 -6.23 -6.55 30.53
N LEU A 562 -5.24 -6.63 29.63
CA LEU A 562 -4.09 -5.71 29.64
C LEU A 562 -4.49 -4.25 29.36
N ALA A 563 -5.57 -4.04 28.61
CA ALA A 563 -6.14 -2.72 28.38
C ALA A 563 -6.98 -2.21 29.57
N GLY A 564 -7.22 -3.03 30.61
CA GLY A 564 -7.96 -2.63 31.82
C GLY A 564 -9.45 -3.04 31.82
N PHE A 565 -9.85 -3.97 30.95
CA PHE A 565 -11.16 -4.61 31.05
C PHE A 565 -11.13 -5.75 32.09
N PRO A 566 -12.27 -6.03 32.76
CA PRO A 566 -12.36 -7.07 33.79
C PRO A 566 -12.21 -8.49 33.26
#